data_AF-A0A7Y8LMH2-F1
#
_entry.id   AF-A0A7Y8LMH2-F1
#
_cell.length_a   1.000
_cell.length_b   1.000
_cell.length_c   1.000
_cell.angle_alpha   90.00
_cell.angle_beta   90.00
_cell.angle_gamma   90.00
#
_symmetry.space_group_name_H-M   'P 1'
#
loop_
_entity.id
_entity.type
_entity.pdbx_description
1 polymer ?
#
loop_
_entity_poly.entity_id
_entity_poly.type
_entity_poly.pdbx_seq_one_letter_code
_entity_poly.pdbx_strand_id
1 'polypeptide(L)'
;MCPSGWHIPTNYEFQLLGQAVEQNSNAFKKVGVGSATGVGTNTSGFSGTLRGSQYSLTHWHNRGALSYFWSSTEGYGGYADCAKNMIYKVEDNYLGIGALHTKINGKSIRCIKD
;
A
#
# COMPACT_ATOMS: atom_id res chain seq x y z
N MET A 1 -10.85 7.26 -8.96
CA MET A 1 -12.01 7.60 -8.11
C MET A 1 -12.68 6.30 -7.68
N CYS A 2 -13.04 6.17 -6.40
CA CYS A 2 -13.68 4.96 -5.87
C CYS A 2 -15.15 4.85 -6.34
N PRO A 3 -15.67 3.63 -6.57
CA PRO A 3 -17.10 3.44 -6.82
C PRO A 3 -17.96 3.87 -5.63
N SER A 4 -19.26 4.10 -5.83
CA SER A 4 -20.20 4.38 -4.74
C SER A 4 -20.20 3.24 -3.69
N GLY A 5 -20.18 3.60 -2.41
CA GLY A 5 -20.05 2.66 -1.29
C GLY A 5 -18.62 2.15 -1.06
N TRP A 6 -17.63 2.82 -1.66
CA TRP A 6 -16.22 2.56 -1.43
C TRP A 6 -15.46 3.88 -1.23
N HIS A 7 -14.44 3.85 -0.37
CA HIS A 7 -13.58 5.00 -0.10
C HIS A 7 -12.09 4.61 -0.12
N ILE A 8 -11.22 5.62 -0.17
CA ILE A 8 -9.76 5.42 0.00
C ILE A 8 -9.49 5.25 1.51
N PRO A 9 -8.90 4.13 1.95
CA PRO A 9 -8.66 3.86 3.35
C PRO A 9 -7.92 5.00 4.04
N THR A 10 -8.34 5.35 5.24
CA THR A 10 -7.53 6.11 6.19
C THR A 10 -6.34 5.28 6.68
N ASN A 11 -5.38 5.93 7.32
CA ASN A 11 -4.28 5.24 7.99
C ASN A 11 -4.80 4.29 9.08
N TYR A 12 -5.86 4.68 9.80
CA TYR A 12 -6.46 3.86 10.83
C TYR A 12 -7.11 2.60 10.25
N GLU A 13 -7.82 2.71 9.13
CA GLU A 13 -8.39 1.53 8.45
C GLU A 13 -7.30 0.61 7.89
N PHE A 14 -6.19 1.16 7.39
CA PHE A 14 -5.04 0.32 7.04
C PHE A 14 -4.46 -0.41 8.26
N GLN A 15 -4.41 0.21 9.44
CA GLN A 15 -3.99 -0.47 10.67
C GLN A 15 -4.95 -1.60 11.04
N LEU A 16 -6.27 -1.38 10.96
CA LEU A 16 -7.28 -2.41 11.21
C LEU A 16 -7.17 -3.57 10.23
N LEU A 17 -7.01 -3.28 8.93
CA LEU A 17 -6.80 -4.30 7.90
C LEU A 17 -5.51 -5.09 8.17
N GLY A 18 -4.43 -4.42 8.54
CA GLY A 18 -3.18 -5.07 8.91
C GLY A 18 -3.36 -5.99 10.11
N GLN A 19 -4.07 -5.54 11.15
CA GLN A 19 -4.36 -6.35 12.34
C GLN A 19 -5.22 -7.58 12.00
N ALA A 20 -6.21 -7.43 11.11
CA ALA A 20 -7.08 -8.52 10.67
C ALA A 20 -6.32 -9.68 9.98
N VAL A 21 -5.07 -9.43 9.53
CA VAL A 21 -4.20 -10.44 8.93
C VAL A 21 -2.89 -10.63 9.69
N GLU A 22 -2.86 -10.28 10.97
CA GLU A 22 -1.68 -10.46 11.84
C GLU A 22 -0.42 -9.75 11.31
N GLN A 23 -0.61 -8.59 10.68
CA GLN A 23 0.43 -7.80 10.02
C GLN A 23 1.18 -8.57 8.90
N ASN A 24 0.59 -9.63 8.37
CA ASN A 24 1.18 -10.44 7.32
C ASN A 24 0.95 -9.82 5.93
N SER A 25 1.99 -9.24 5.34
CA SER A 25 1.84 -8.62 4.01
C SER A 25 1.50 -9.61 2.89
N ASN A 26 1.77 -10.92 3.08
CA ASN A 26 1.41 -11.95 2.10
C ASN A 26 -0.10 -12.08 1.93
N ALA A 27 -0.87 -11.80 2.97
CA ALA A 27 -2.32 -11.82 2.90
C ALA A 27 -2.88 -10.74 1.95
N PHE A 28 -2.14 -9.64 1.73
CA PHE A 28 -2.53 -8.55 0.84
C PHE A 28 -2.09 -8.77 -0.62
N LYS A 29 -1.02 -9.53 -0.84
CA LYS A 29 -0.44 -9.78 -2.16
C LYS A 29 -1.29 -10.78 -2.96
N LYS A 30 -1.46 -10.55 -4.27
CA LYS A 30 -2.07 -11.51 -5.19
C LYS A 30 -1.32 -12.85 -5.10
N VAL A 31 -2.05 -13.97 -5.23
CA VAL A 31 -1.44 -15.32 -5.24
C VAL A 31 -0.32 -15.40 -6.27
N GLY A 32 0.85 -15.88 -5.84
CA GLY A 32 2.05 -16.03 -6.67
C GLY A 32 2.86 -14.74 -6.89
N VAL A 33 2.44 -13.59 -6.35
CA VAL A 33 3.25 -12.36 -6.35
C VAL A 33 4.17 -12.34 -5.13
N GLY A 34 5.47 -12.16 -5.36
CA GLY A 34 6.49 -12.19 -4.31
C GLY A 34 7.55 -13.26 -4.59
N SER A 35 8.56 -13.34 -3.73
CA SER A 35 9.60 -14.38 -3.75
C SER A 35 9.86 -14.89 -2.34
N ALA A 36 10.50 -16.05 -2.21
CA ALA A 36 10.86 -16.67 -0.94
C ALA A 36 9.67 -16.74 0.05
N THR A 37 9.83 -16.21 1.27
CA THR A 37 8.79 -16.17 2.29
C THR A 37 7.76 -15.06 2.06
N GLY A 38 7.93 -14.24 1.03
CA GLY A 38 7.06 -13.12 0.67
C GLY A 38 6.01 -13.43 -0.40
N VAL A 39 5.80 -14.69 -0.77
CA VAL A 39 4.80 -15.04 -1.78
C VAL A 39 3.38 -14.78 -1.25
N GLY A 40 2.58 -14.07 -2.05
CA GLY A 40 1.22 -13.70 -1.71
C GLY A 40 0.29 -14.90 -1.57
N THR A 41 -0.53 -14.88 -0.53
CA THR A 41 -1.59 -15.86 -0.25
C THR A 41 -2.97 -15.31 -0.57
N ASN A 42 -3.10 -13.97 -0.65
CA ASN A 42 -4.34 -13.25 -0.92
C ASN A 42 -5.51 -13.59 0.03
N THR A 43 -5.24 -14.01 1.26
CA THR A 43 -6.29 -14.39 2.22
C THR A 43 -7.18 -13.21 2.64
N SER A 44 -6.73 -11.97 2.45
CA SER A 44 -7.54 -10.75 2.66
C SER A 44 -8.50 -10.42 1.50
N GLY A 45 -8.32 -11.04 0.32
CA GLY A 45 -8.98 -10.63 -0.92
C GLY A 45 -8.44 -9.33 -1.53
N PHE A 46 -7.37 -8.73 -0.99
CA PHE A 46 -6.82 -7.45 -1.46
C PHE A 46 -6.26 -7.50 -2.89
N SER A 47 -5.63 -8.62 -3.25
CA SER A 47 -5.08 -8.93 -4.58
C SER A 47 -4.04 -7.91 -5.10
N GLY A 48 -3.16 -7.45 -4.22
CA GLY A 48 -2.14 -6.44 -4.50
C GLY A 48 -1.02 -6.91 -5.43
N THR A 49 -0.45 -6.00 -6.22
CA THR A 49 0.72 -6.25 -7.09
C THR A 49 1.92 -5.40 -6.67
N LEU A 50 3.13 -5.68 -7.17
CA LEU A 50 4.36 -4.95 -6.85
C LEU A 50 4.63 -3.83 -7.88
N ARG A 51 3.90 -2.72 -7.77
CA ARG A 51 3.92 -1.62 -8.77
C ARG A 51 4.99 -0.57 -8.52
N GLY A 52 5.64 -0.59 -7.37
CA GLY A 52 6.61 0.41 -6.96
C GLY A 52 5.94 1.76 -6.68
N SER A 53 6.70 2.84 -6.88
CA SER A 53 6.20 4.21 -6.85
C SER A 53 6.75 5.02 -8.01
N GLN A 54 5.96 5.97 -8.50
CA GLN A 54 6.33 6.90 -9.54
C GLN A 54 6.97 8.14 -8.91
N TYR A 55 8.16 8.52 -9.35
CA TYR A 55 8.82 9.74 -8.89
C TYR A 55 8.58 10.91 -9.85
N SER A 56 8.43 10.61 -11.13
CA SER A 56 8.05 11.55 -12.19
C SER A 56 7.24 10.83 -13.26
N LEU A 57 6.61 11.56 -14.18
CA LEU A 57 5.77 10.98 -15.24
C LEU A 57 6.43 9.82 -16.01
N THR A 58 7.76 9.84 -16.14
CA THR A 58 8.54 8.85 -16.87
C THR A 58 9.37 7.93 -15.99
N HIS A 59 9.49 8.19 -14.68
CA HIS A 59 10.41 7.47 -13.80
C HIS A 59 9.69 6.71 -12.67
N TRP A 60 9.95 5.40 -12.62
CA TRP A 60 9.38 4.48 -11.64
C TRP A 60 10.48 3.81 -10.82
N HIS A 61 10.34 3.82 -9.50
CA HIS A 61 11.21 3.09 -8.59
C HIS A 61 10.56 1.79 -8.13
N ASN A 62 11.38 0.79 -7.84
CA ASN A 62 11.00 -0.42 -7.11
C ASN A 62 9.88 -1.25 -7.76
N ARG A 63 9.72 -1.15 -9.08
CA ARG A 63 8.81 -2.02 -9.84
C ARG A 63 9.25 -3.47 -9.66
N GLY A 64 8.30 -4.34 -9.32
CA GLY A 64 8.58 -5.74 -9.02
C GLY A 64 9.20 -5.99 -7.63
N ALA A 65 9.56 -4.94 -6.88
CA ALA A 65 10.20 -5.07 -5.57
C ALA A 65 9.32 -4.60 -4.41
N LEU A 66 8.59 -3.49 -4.58
CA LEU A 66 7.76 -2.88 -3.55
C LEU A 66 6.41 -2.50 -4.13
N SER A 67 5.44 -2.26 -3.26
CA SER A 67 4.25 -1.48 -3.63
C SER A 67 3.88 -0.53 -2.51
N TYR A 68 3.38 0.63 -2.88
CA TYR A 68 2.87 1.61 -1.95
C TYR A 68 1.42 1.95 -2.27
N PHE A 69 0.61 2.12 -1.23
CA PHE A 69 -0.77 2.55 -1.34
C PHE A 69 -0.98 3.81 -0.52
N TRP A 70 -1.45 4.90 -1.15
CA TRP A 70 -1.83 6.07 -0.38
C TRP A 70 -3.04 5.76 0.50
N SER A 71 -3.04 6.35 1.70
CA SER A 71 -4.23 6.52 2.50
C SER A 71 -4.83 7.91 2.26
N SER A 72 -6.09 8.09 2.66
CA SER A 72 -6.75 9.42 2.72
C SER A 72 -6.33 10.24 3.94
N THR A 73 -5.50 9.70 4.83
CA THR A 73 -4.99 10.43 5.99
C THR A 73 -3.84 11.35 5.60
N GLU A 74 -4.14 12.64 5.67
CA GLU A 74 -3.18 13.73 5.50
C GLU A 74 -2.15 13.78 6.64
N GLY A 75 -1.00 14.37 6.36
CA GLY A 75 0.06 14.54 7.34
C GLY A 75 0.76 15.88 7.20
N TYR A 76 1.14 16.44 8.34
CA TYR A 76 1.93 17.67 8.41
C TYR A 76 3.30 17.35 8.99
N GLY A 77 4.32 17.38 8.14
CA GLY A 77 5.70 17.04 8.51
C GLY A 77 6.67 18.13 8.10
N GLY A 78 6.54 19.35 8.64
CA GLY A 78 7.51 20.46 8.51
C GLY A 78 7.76 21.04 7.12
N TYR A 79 7.55 20.28 6.04
CA TYR A 79 7.75 20.66 4.63
C TYR A 79 6.81 19.83 3.74
N ALA A 80 6.16 20.49 2.78
CA ALA A 80 5.33 19.95 1.68
C ALA A 80 4.04 19.19 2.05
N ASP A 81 3.10 19.20 1.09
CA ASP A 81 1.84 18.45 1.10
C ASP A 81 2.13 16.93 1.14
N CYS A 82 1.74 16.26 2.23
CA CYS A 82 2.11 14.88 2.55
C CYS A 82 0.89 14.05 2.96
N ALA A 83 0.90 12.77 2.64
CA ALA A 83 -0.07 11.81 3.13
C ALA A 83 0.60 10.58 3.73
N LYS A 84 -0.16 9.81 4.50
CA LYS A 84 0.24 8.52 5.05
C LYS A 84 0.07 7.42 4.01
N ASN A 85 0.88 6.37 4.07
CA ASN A 85 0.77 5.23 3.15
C ASN A 85 0.88 3.87 3.85
N MET A 86 0.56 2.82 3.08
CA MET A 86 0.91 1.43 3.35
C MET A 86 1.98 0.97 2.35
N ILE A 87 2.89 0.09 2.76
CA ILE A 87 3.92 -0.54 1.94
C ILE A 87 4.06 -2.04 2.22
N TYR A 88 4.33 -2.83 1.18
CA TYR A 88 4.84 -4.20 1.31
C TYR A 88 5.95 -4.49 0.29
N LYS A 89 6.75 -5.53 0.55
CA LYS A 89 7.91 -5.93 -0.29
C LYS A 89 7.75 -7.31 -0.94
N VAL A 90 8.66 -7.59 -1.87
CA VAL A 90 8.73 -8.82 -2.64
C VAL A 90 9.19 -10.03 -1.82
N GLU A 91 10.23 -9.89 -0.98
CA GLU A 91 10.97 -11.02 -0.37
C GLU A 91 10.76 -11.14 1.14
N ASP A 92 9.60 -10.77 1.67
CA ASP A 92 9.24 -10.98 3.08
C ASP A 92 7.74 -10.74 3.31
N ASN A 93 7.29 -10.98 4.54
CA ASN A 93 5.95 -10.64 4.99
C ASN A 93 5.86 -9.22 5.58
N TYR A 94 6.80 -8.33 5.27
CA TYR A 94 6.85 -6.98 5.83
C TYR A 94 5.67 -6.12 5.37
N LEU A 95 4.97 -5.55 6.35
CA LEU A 95 3.91 -4.57 6.16
C LEU A 95 4.27 -3.28 6.93
N GLY A 96 4.48 -2.19 6.21
CA GLY A 96 4.65 -0.87 6.81
C GLY A 96 3.37 -0.06 6.65
N ILE A 97 2.91 0.59 7.72
CA ILE A 97 1.71 1.44 7.72
C ILE A 97 2.03 2.76 8.43
N GLY A 98 1.66 3.87 7.79
CA GLY A 98 1.69 5.20 8.41
C GLY A 98 2.99 5.97 8.25
N ALA A 99 3.85 5.58 7.32
CA ALA A 99 4.95 6.43 6.90
C ALA A 99 4.41 7.68 6.17
N LEU A 100 4.99 8.84 6.49
CA LEU A 100 4.69 10.09 5.78
C LEU A 100 5.50 10.14 4.50
N HIS A 101 4.82 10.48 3.40
CA HIS A 101 5.49 10.75 2.14
C HIS A 101 4.87 11.96 1.47
N THR A 102 5.72 12.70 0.76
CA THR A 102 5.31 13.82 -0.08
C THR A 102 4.43 13.34 -1.23
N LYS A 103 3.39 14.11 -1.55
CA LYS A 103 2.45 13.79 -2.63
C LYS A 103 3.01 13.99 -4.04
N ILE A 104 4.25 14.47 -4.16
CA ILE A 104 4.96 14.58 -5.45
C ILE A 104 5.16 13.20 -6.11
N ASN A 105 5.16 12.12 -5.32
CA ASN A 105 5.34 10.77 -5.81
C ASN A 105 3.99 10.10 -6.08
N GLY A 106 3.84 9.48 -7.25
CA GLY A 106 2.71 8.60 -7.53
C GLY A 106 2.82 7.29 -6.75
N LYS A 107 1.74 6.93 -6.05
CA LYS A 107 1.57 5.63 -5.40
C LYS A 107 0.19 5.09 -5.77
N SER A 108 -0.01 3.79 -5.60
CA SER A 108 -1.28 3.16 -5.97
C SER A 108 -2.40 3.65 -5.05
N ILE A 109 -3.63 3.72 -5.57
CA ILE A 109 -4.85 3.89 -4.77
C ILE A 109 -5.58 2.56 -4.79
N ARG A 110 -6.05 2.11 -3.63
CA ARG A 110 -7.04 1.04 -3.54
C ARG A 110 -8.20 1.54 -2.70
N CYS A 111 -9.41 1.22 -3.13
CA CYS A 111 -10.61 1.50 -2.38
C CYS A 111 -10.98 0.32 -1.49
N ILE A 112 -11.59 0.58 -0.35
CA ILE A 112 -12.25 -0.43 0.50
C ILE A 112 -13.73 -0.09 0.59
N LYS A 113 -14.54 -1.11 0.87
CA LYS A 113 -15.98 -0.95 1.00
C LYS A 113 -16.28 -0.30 2.35
N ASP A 114 -17.24 0.63 2.35
CA ASP A 114 -17.79 1.24 3.56
C ASP A 114 -18.47 0.19 4.47
#